data_AF-D1AVX4-F1
#
_entry.id   AF-D1AVX4-F1
#
_cell.length_a   1.000
_cell.length_b   1.000
_cell.length_c   1.000
_cell.angle_alpha   90.00
_cell.angle_beta   90.00
_cell.angle_gamma   90.00
#
_symmetry.space_group_name_H-M   'P 1'
#
loop_
_entity.id
_entity.type
_entity.pdbx_description
1 polymer ?
#
loop_
_entity_poly.entity_id
_entity_poly.type
_entity_poly.pdbx_seq_one_letter_code
_entity_poly.pdbx_strand_id
1 'polypeptide(L)'
;MKEIEEYIKYSILFIYYKELFSDKQKKYLSAYLEEDNSLTEIAEAFNVSRQAVFDNIKRGCKQLDKYEKLLGVMEREENIMMNLKWLRDNFSKENLDKIIIEYEEGAN
;
A
#
# COMPACT_ATOMS: atom_id res chain seq x y z
N MET A 1 2.22 12.72 -15.72
CA MET A 1 1.62 13.30 -14.49
C MET A 1 1.39 12.12 -13.56
N LYS A 2 1.84 12.16 -12.30
CA LYS A 2 1.45 11.10 -11.34
C LYS A 2 -0.09 11.15 -11.25
N GLU A 3 -0.80 10.08 -11.58
CA GLU A 3 -2.22 10.03 -11.24
C GLU A 3 -2.31 9.99 -9.70
N ILE A 4 -3.00 10.97 -9.11
CA ILE A 4 -2.99 11.19 -7.66
C ILE A 4 -3.51 9.94 -6.93
N GLU A 5 -4.56 9.32 -7.46
CA GLU A 5 -5.16 8.10 -6.90
C GLU A 5 -4.17 6.94 -6.91
N GLU A 6 -3.47 6.73 -8.02
CA GLU A 6 -2.48 5.67 -8.16
C GLU A 6 -1.27 5.90 -7.23
N TYR A 7 -0.82 7.16 -7.11
CA TYR A 7 0.24 7.53 -6.19
C TYR A 7 -0.13 7.24 -4.73
N ILE A 8 -1.32 7.68 -4.29
CA ILE A 8 -1.82 7.43 -2.93
C ILE A 8 -1.93 5.93 -2.66
N LYS A 9 -2.50 5.17 -3.60
CA LYS A 9 -2.60 3.71 -3.50
C LYS A 9 -1.21 3.09 -3.23
N TYR A 10 -0.21 3.38 -4.06
CA TYR A 10 1.10 2.76 -3.88
C TYR A 10 1.84 3.27 -2.64
N SER A 11 1.65 4.53 -2.22
CA SER A 11 2.20 5.01 -0.95
C SER A 11 1.64 4.22 0.24
N ILE A 12 0.33 3.93 0.24
CA ILE A 12 -0.30 3.10 1.28
C ILE A 12 0.23 1.66 1.22
N LEU A 13 0.25 1.03 0.03
CA LEU A 13 0.78 -0.32 -0.11
C LEU A 13 2.24 -0.41 0.32
N PHE A 14 3.03 0.64 0.08
CA PHE A 14 4.42 0.68 0.50
C PHE A 14 4.57 0.74 2.03
N ILE A 15 3.67 1.40 2.75
CA ILE A 15 3.65 1.36 4.23
C ILE A 15 3.55 -0.10 4.72
N TYR A 16 2.64 -0.89 4.13
CA TYR A 16 2.44 -2.28 4.53
C TYR A 16 3.60 -3.19 4.12
N TYR A 17 4.16 -3.00 2.93
CA TYR A 17 5.02 -3.99 2.31
C TYR A 17 6.48 -3.56 2.11
N LYS A 18 6.90 -2.37 2.55
CA LYS A 18 8.27 -1.87 2.33
C LYS A 18 9.35 -2.83 2.81
N GLU A 19 9.10 -3.53 3.92
CA GLU A 19 10.06 -4.48 4.50
C GLU A 19 10.27 -5.75 3.66
N LEU A 20 9.42 -5.99 2.66
CA LEU A 20 9.56 -7.10 1.71
C LEU A 20 10.42 -6.75 0.49
N PHE A 21 10.93 -5.53 0.39
CA PHE A 21 11.82 -5.09 -0.68
C PHE A 21 13.29 -5.23 -0.30
N SER A 22 14.14 -5.45 -1.30
CA SER A 22 15.59 -5.28 -1.14
C SER A 22 15.93 -3.84 -0.76
N ASP A 23 17.02 -3.64 -0.01
CA ASP A 23 17.49 -2.30 0.40
C ASP A 23 17.60 -1.32 -0.77
N LYS A 24 18.06 -1.82 -1.93
CA LYS A 24 18.20 -0.99 -3.13
C LYS A 24 16.83 -0.56 -3.65
N GLN A 25 15.85 -1.46 -3.80
CA GLN A 25 14.51 -1.05 -4.26
C GLN A 25 13.79 -0.18 -3.24
N LYS A 26 13.92 -0.50 -1.94
CA LYS A 26 13.31 0.26 -0.85
C LYS A 26 13.75 1.72 -0.89
N LYS A 27 15.04 2.00 -1.13
CA LYS A 27 15.56 3.38 -1.24
C LYS A 27 14.91 4.18 -2.38
N TYR A 28 14.75 3.59 -3.56
CA TYR A 28 14.14 4.28 -4.71
C TYR A 28 12.66 4.56 -4.45
N LEU A 29 11.93 3.55 -3.94
CA LEU A 29 10.51 3.67 -3.64
C LEU A 29 10.23 4.63 -2.49
N SER A 30 11.04 4.63 -1.42
CA SER A 30 10.92 5.56 -0.28
C SER A 30 11.13 7.01 -0.74
N ALA A 31 12.19 7.27 -1.51
CA ALA A 31 12.43 8.59 -2.08
C ALA A 31 11.25 9.08 -2.93
N TYR A 32 10.57 8.19 -3.65
CA TYR A 32 9.46 8.55 -4.53
C TYR A 32 8.10 8.64 -3.84
N LEU A 33 7.77 7.71 -2.94
CA LEU A 33 6.44 7.50 -2.35
C LEU A 33 6.29 8.11 -0.94
N GLU A 34 7.38 8.28 -0.20
CA GLU A 34 7.40 8.84 1.16
C GLU A 34 7.99 10.27 1.16
N GLU A 35 9.05 10.52 0.40
CA GLU A 35 9.76 11.82 0.38
C GLU A 35 9.28 12.76 -0.75
N ASP A 36 8.38 12.30 -1.63
CA ASP A 36 7.87 13.00 -2.82
C ASP A 36 8.95 13.55 -3.77
N ASN A 37 10.15 12.94 -3.78
CA ASN A 37 11.17 13.30 -4.76
C ASN A 37 10.69 12.94 -6.18
N SER A 38 11.00 13.82 -7.12
CA SER A 38 10.79 13.59 -8.55
C SER A 38 11.78 12.55 -9.09
N LEU A 39 11.45 11.95 -10.24
CA LEU A 39 12.34 11.00 -10.91
C LEU A 39 13.71 11.62 -11.27
N THR A 40 13.75 12.94 -11.47
CA THR A 40 14.99 13.66 -11.77
C THR A 40 15.85 13.81 -10.52
N GLU A 41 15.27 14.24 -9.40
CA GLU A 41 15.98 14.36 -8.12
C GLU A 41 16.54 13.01 -7.66
N ILE A 42 15.78 11.93 -7.82
CA ILE A 42 16.26 10.57 -7.52
C ILE A 42 17.37 10.16 -8.49
N ALA A 43 17.26 10.48 -9.77
CA ALA A 43 18.29 10.12 -10.76
C ALA A 43 19.63 10.80 -10.44
N GLU A 44 19.59 12.08 -10.08
CA GLU A 44 20.76 12.86 -9.66
C GLU A 44 21.35 12.33 -8.36
N ALA A 45 20.54 12.10 -7.32
CA ALA A 45 20.99 11.63 -6.01
C ALA A 45 21.67 10.25 -6.08
N PHE A 46 21.20 9.36 -6.95
CA PHE A 46 21.74 8.01 -7.11
C PHE A 46 22.73 7.87 -8.28
N ASN A 47 23.04 8.96 -8.99
CA ASN A 47 23.90 8.99 -10.18
C ASN A 47 23.52 7.92 -11.23
N VAL A 48 22.23 7.86 -11.57
CA VAL A 48 21.66 6.94 -12.57
C VAL A 48 20.82 7.71 -13.59
N SER A 49 20.38 7.05 -14.67
CA SER A 49 19.47 7.70 -15.61
C SER A 49 18.05 7.83 -15.03
N ARG A 50 17.34 8.90 -15.40
CA ARG A 50 15.91 9.08 -15.08
C ARG A 50 15.05 7.89 -15.55
N GLN A 51 15.41 7.28 -16.67
CA GLN A 51 14.75 6.08 -17.18
C GLN A 51 14.96 4.87 -16.24
N ALA A 52 16.18 4.67 -15.73
CA ALA A 52 16.45 3.60 -14.78
C ALA A 52 15.66 3.77 -13.47
N VAL A 53 15.49 5.01 -13.00
CA VAL A 53 14.60 5.31 -11.86
C VAL A 53 13.16 4.94 -12.19
N PHE A 54 12.62 5.43 -13.31
CA PHE A 54 11.26 5.14 -13.74
C PHE A 54 10.98 3.62 -13.80
N ASP A 55 11.88 2.86 -14.42
CA ASP A 55 11.74 1.40 -14.54
C ASP A 55 11.89 0.68 -13.19
N ASN A 56 12.63 1.26 -12.24
CA ASN A 56 12.71 0.74 -10.87
C ASN A 56 11.39 0.95 -10.12
N ILE A 57 10.87 2.18 -10.12
CA ILE A 57 9.59 2.53 -9.48
C ILE A 57 8.45 1.69 -10.06
N LYS A 58 8.35 1.62 -11.39
CA LYS A 58 7.31 0.83 -12.07
C LYS A 58 7.34 -0.65 -11.69
N ARG A 59 8.54 -1.23 -11.54
CA ARG A 59 8.69 -2.62 -11.07
C ARG A 59 8.30 -2.76 -9.60
N GLY A 60 8.65 -1.77 -8.77
CA GLY A 60 8.24 -1.72 -7.37
C GLY A 60 6.73 -1.69 -7.19
N CYS A 61 6.03 -0.82 -7.91
CA CYS A 61 4.56 -0.74 -7.94
C CYS A 61 3.91 -2.08 -8.30
N LYS A 62 4.39 -2.75 -9.35
CA LYS A 62 3.91 -4.10 -9.71
C LYS A 62 4.14 -5.14 -8.62
N GLN A 63 5.22 -4.99 -7.86
CA GLN A 63 5.52 -5.90 -6.75
C GLN A 63 4.63 -5.61 -5.54
N LEU A 64 4.28 -4.35 -5.27
CA LEU A 64 3.26 -3.95 -4.30
C LEU A 64 1.90 -4.54 -4.65
N ASP A 65 1.46 -4.43 -5.90
CA ASP A 65 0.21 -5.05 -6.36
C ASP A 65 0.21 -6.56 -6.16
N LYS A 66 1.35 -7.21 -6.41
CA LYS A 66 1.50 -8.66 -6.18
C LYS A 66 1.40 -9.00 -4.70
N TYR A 67 2.02 -8.21 -3.83
CA TYR A 67 1.92 -8.42 -2.38
C TYR A 67 0.49 -8.21 -1.91
N GLU A 68 -0.19 -7.15 -2.34
CA GLU A 68 -1.58 -6.93 -1.97
C GLU A 68 -2.49 -8.05 -2.48
N LYS A 69 -2.31 -8.52 -3.71
CA LYS A 69 -3.08 -9.65 -4.22
C LYS A 69 -2.89 -10.93 -3.39
N LEU A 70 -1.72 -11.13 -2.80
CA LEU A 70 -1.41 -12.32 -2.00
C LEU A 70 -1.78 -12.18 -0.52
N LEU A 71 -1.71 -10.96 0.02
CA LEU A 71 -1.81 -10.70 1.44
C LEU A 71 -3.06 -9.90 1.83
N GLY A 72 -3.66 -9.13 0.92
CA GLY A 72 -4.94 -8.42 1.11
C GLY A 72 -4.97 -7.53 2.35
N VAL A 73 -3.86 -6.91 2.75
CA VAL A 73 -3.80 -6.15 4.01
C VAL A 73 -4.63 -4.87 3.90
N MET A 74 -4.48 -4.14 2.79
CA MET A 74 -5.21 -2.88 2.58
C MET A 74 -6.72 -3.13 2.49
N GLU A 75 -7.13 -4.14 1.70
CA GLU A 75 -8.55 -4.51 1.58
C GLU A 75 -9.16 -4.93 2.93
N ARG A 76 -8.43 -5.72 3.73
CA ARG A 76 -8.90 -6.11 5.07
C ARG A 76 -9.06 -4.92 6.00
N GLU A 77 -8.11 -3.99 6.02
CA GLU A 77 -8.24 -2.77 6.83
C GLU A 77 -9.43 -1.90 6.39
N GLU A 78 -9.66 -1.74 5.09
CA GLU A 78 -10.81 -1.02 4.56
C GLU A 78 -12.14 -1.66 5.00
N ASN A 79 -12.24 -2.99 4.91
CA ASN A 79 -13.41 -3.75 5.35
C ASN A 79 -13.66 -3.61 6.86
N ILE A 80 -12.62 -3.72 7.69
CA ILE A 80 -12.74 -3.51 9.14
C ILE A 80 -13.25 -2.09 9.42
N MET A 81 -12.68 -1.08 8.76
CA MET A 81 -13.09 0.31 8.96
C MET A 81 -14.54 0.55 8.52
N MET A 82 -15.00 -0.10 7.46
CA MET A 82 -16.39 -0.06 7.02
C MET A 82 -17.32 -0.72 8.05
N ASN A 83 -16.95 -1.90 8.55
CA ASN A 83 -17.69 -2.62 9.59
C ASN A 83 -17.77 -1.81 10.89
N LEU A 84 -16.68 -1.16 11.30
CA LEU A 84 -16.67 -0.29 12.49
C LEU A 84 -17.56 0.94 12.33
N LYS A 85 -17.53 1.60 11.15
CA LYS A 85 -18.43 2.72 10.86
C LYS A 85 -19.89 2.29 10.86
N TRP A 86 -20.20 1.14 10.27
CA TRP A 86 -21.55 0.59 10.25
C TRP A 86 -22.01 0.21 11.66
N LEU A 87 -21.16 -0.44 12.47
CA LEU A 87 -21.47 -0.85 13.83
C LEU A 87 -21.70 0.36 14.74
N ARG A 88 -20.98 1.46 14.55
CA ARG A 88 -21.23 2.73 15.25
C ARG A 88 -22.68 3.19 15.12
N ASP A 89 -23.25 3.06 13.91
CA ASP A 89 -24.60 3.53 13.60
C ASP A 89 -25.68 2.46 13.87
N ASN A 90 -25.29 1.19 13.96
CA ASN A 90 -26.20 0.03 14.09
C ASN A 90 -25.82 -0.88 15.27
N PHE A 91 -25.36 -0.28 16.38
CA PHE A 91 -24.81 -1.04 17.49
C PHE A 91 -25.86 -1.97 18.12
N SER A 92 -25.57 -3.27 18.09
CA SER A 92 -26.20 -4.28 18.93
C SER A 92 -25.17 -5.36 19.23
N LYS A 93 -25.34 -6.10 20.33
CA LYS A 93 -24.44 -7.20 20.65
C LYS A 93 -24.44 -8.26 19.53
N GLU A 94 -25.61 -8.56 18.98
CA GLU A 94 -25.75 -9.49 17.85
C GLU A 94 -24.97 -9.02 16.60
N ASN A 95 -25.02 -7.73 16.29
CA ASN A 95 -24.31 -7.15 15.15
C ASN A 95 -22.79 -7.14 15.35
N LEU A 96 -22.33 -6.90 16.59
CA LEU A 96 -20.92 -7.03 16.95
C LEU A 96 -20.45 -8.50 16.80
N ASP A 97 -21.22 -9.46 17.35
CA ASP A 97 -20.87 -10.87 17.30
C ASP A 97 -20.79 -11.38 15.83
N LYS A 98 -21.70 -10.91 14.95
CA LYS A 98 -21.65 -11.21 13.50
C LYS A 98 -20.36 -10.71 12.84
N ILE A 99 -19.97 -9.46 13.09
CA ILE A 99 -18.73 -8.88 12.52
C ILE A 99 -17.50 -9.64 13.02
N ILE A 100 -17.48 -10.07 14.28
CA ILE A 100 -16.37 -10.86 14.83
C ILE A 100 -16.27 -12.20 14.11
N ILE A 101 -17.38 -12.91 13.93
CA ILE A 101 -17.41 -14.20 13.21
C ILE A 101 -16.93 -14.03 11.77
N GLU A 102 -17.44 -13.04 11.03
CA GLU A 102 -17.03 -12.76 9.65
C GLU A 102 -15.52 -12.44 9.55
N TYR A 103 -14.98 -11.72 10.53
CA TYR A 103 -13.55 -11.41 10.59
C TYR A 103 -12.69 -12.66 10.83
N GLU A 104 -13.12 -13.55 11.74
CA GLU A 104 -12.41 -14.80 12.03
C GLU A 104 -12.47 -15.79 10.86
N GLU A 105 -13.59 -15.87 10.15
CA GLU A 105 -13.75 -16.75 8.99
C GLU A 105 -12.96 -16.26 7.76
N GLY A 106 -12.89 -14.95 7.53
CA GLY A 106 -12.12 -14.35 6.43
C GLY A 106 -10.61 -14.27 6.67
N ALA A 107 -10.12 -14.62 7.86
CA ALA A 107 -8.70 -14.65 8.21
C ALA A 107 -8.02 -16.00 7.92
N ASN A 108 -8.79 -17.03 7.53
CA ASN A 108 -8.31 -18.39 7.20
C ASN A 108 -8.16 -18.65 5.70
#